data_AF-A0A061SAC2-F1
#
_entry.id   AF-A0A061SAC2-F1
#
_cell.length_a   1.000
_cell.length_b   1.000
_cell.length_c   1.000
_cell.angle_alpha   90.00
_cell.angle_beta   90.00
_cell.angle_gamma   90.00
#
_symmetry.space_group_name_H-M   'P 1'
#
loop_
_entity.id
_entity.type
_entity.pdbx_description
1 polymer ?
#
loop_
_entity_poly.entity_id
_entity_poly.type
_entity_poly.pdbx_seq_one_letter_code
_entity_poly.pdbx_strand_id
1 'polypeptide(L)'
;MLAGGVLPFGKTLHYRGCGCPSSWQQGERLADLLDSEIVSAFADMHRGRVLPARPLSVAYMLPHHNVTGGMKCLVEHIRLLRRRGHRTIAVHRSDTATRAMPPWTAVEADVDIVCKLNQRLNDVYDVHRIDVVVVGIFHQVAELLMGVPAPVLYWEQGHEWLFGDPVRFQTQHNYLKQDQLFHMMLHLPVALAAVSTAVQDILHQEFGRQAVIIPNSIDCERFRPGTAAENPALADVEQGKLKVLLVGNPSLPLKGFDTALGALAVVSSILPLHITWVCQSMPSASNLPILSKARLDINYVVSPRQEDIPRLYRGHDALLFTSRYEAWGMPVMEAMASGLAVVTTDCLGVRTFAVHGVNALVSETNNPVMCAQHLMQVLTDSQLRHNLQMAGRETALKHTPDVVLRKLELLLYSLVSRSNKLLQIRKGALEQIQSACEWASAACSSRKKPARADASAPSLSSSHAQAQQLAIQAMAKHAPHVRLESLQARLPHALQTMEQTIALMHANMQAARSWQLQQLLSMQAPLPPPLLPQVNQQGQLEQLIAGARGGHPHPQLCCWDCSHTCLWPAGLDSYPK
;
A
#
# COMPACT_ATOMS: atom_id res chain seq x y z
N MET A 1 4.41 16.58 13.17
CA MET A 1 3.36 17.50 12.68
C MET A 1 3.70 17.89 11.26
N LEU A 2 2.85 17.57 10.29
CA LEU A 2 2.98 18.07 8.93
C LEU A 2 2.70 19.58 8.96
N ALA A 3 3.75 20.39 8.97
CA ALA A 3 3.62 21.83 8.75
C ALA A 3 3.20 22.04 7.29
N GLY A 4 1.90 22.24 7.08
CA GLY A 4 1.29 22.34 5.75
C GLY A 4 0.74 20.99 5.27
N GLY A 5 -0.58 20.80 5.41
CA GLY A 5 -1.29 19.64 4.88
C GLY A 5 -1.12 19.54 3.37
N VAL A 6 -0.18 18.70 2.94
CA VAL A 6 0.04 18.31 1.54
C VAL A 6 0.59 16.88 1.62
N LEU A 7 -0.18 15.89 1.13
CA LEU A 7 0.36 14.57 0.82
C LEU A 7 1.60 14.69 -0.07
N PRO A 8 2.44 13.65 -0.23
CA PRO A 8 3.64 13.70 -1.07
C PRO A 8 3.41 14.13 -2.53
N PHE A 9 2.16 14.14 -3.00
CA PHE A 9 1.77 14.52 -4.36
C PHE A 9 0.74 15.66 -4.45
N GLY A 10 0.42 16.35 -3.34
CA GLY A 10 -0.59 17.41 -3.31
C GLY A 10 -1.55 17.28 -2.12
N LYS A 11 -2.59 18.12 -2.03
CA LYS A 11 -3.70 17.84 -1.09
C LYS A 11 -4.28 16.45 -1.43
N THR A 12 -4.83 15.73 -0.44
CA THR A 12 -6.18 15.17 -0.58
C THR A 12 -6.89 15.70 -1.84
N LEU A 13 -6.98 14.95 -2.94
CA LEU A 13 -8.10 15.02 -3.86
C LEU A 13 -9.39 14.65 -3.09
N HIS A 14 -9.67 15.30 -1.96
CA HIS A 14 -11.03 15.65 -1.59
C HIS A 14 -11.47 16.71 -2.61
N TYR A 15 -11.59 16.30 -3.88
CA TYR A 15 -11.96 17.18 -4.96
C TYR A 15 -13.35 17.72 -4.63
N ARG A 16 -13.60 19.01 -4.91
CA ARG A 16 -14.96 19.52 -5.15
C ARG A 16 -15.51 18.76 -6.36
N GLY A 17 -16.00 17.54 -6.13
CA GLY A 17 -16.38 16.57 -7.17
C GLY A 17 -16.17 15.10 -6.81
N CYS A 18 -15.73 14.73 -5.59
CA CYS A 18 -15.83 13.32 -5.14
C CYS A 18 -17.27 12.79 -5.18
N GLY A 19 -18.27 13.66 -5.27
CA GLY A 19 -19.68 13.29 -5.27
C GLY A 19 -20.18 12.87 -3.89
N CYS A 20 -19.34 12.96 -2.86
CA CYS A 20 -19.71 12.69 -1.49
C CYS A 20 -20.85 13.66 -1.07
N PRO A 21 -21.93 13.18 -0.42
CA PRO A 21 -23.02 14.04 0.04
C PRO A 21 -22.50 15.25 0.83
N SER A 22 -23.06 16.43 0.58
CA SER A 22 -22.67 17.66 1.29
C SER A 22 -22.85 17.55 2.81
N SER A 23 -23.81 16.74 3.25
CA SER A 23 -24.04 16.40 4.67
C SER A 23 -22.85 15.69 5.32
N TRP A 24 -22.02 14.97 4.55
CA TRP A 24 -20.81 14.32 5.07
C TRP A 24 -19.64 15.29 5.26
N GLN A 25 -19.73 16.50 4.68
CA GLN A 25 -18.73 17.56 4.81
C GLN A 25 -19.07 18.57 5.91
N GLN A 26 -20.30 18.55 6.46
CA GLN A 26 -20.86 19.65 7.25
C GLN A 26 -21.32 19.27 8.68
N GLY A 27 -21.10 18.05 9.18
CA GLY A 27 -21.55 17.64 10.53
C GLY A 27 -20.82 16.42 11.11
N GLU A 28 -21.13 16.09 12.38
CA GLU A 28 -20.66 14.87 13.06
C GLU A 28 -21.20 13.64 12.33
N ARG A 29 -20.32 12.88 11.68
CA ARG A 29 -20.68 11.68 10.94
C ARG A 29 -20.89 10.54 11.95
N LEU A 30 -21.73 9.57 11.60
CA LEU A 30 -21.84 8.33 12.37
C LEU A 30 -20.49 7.59 12.46
N ALA A 31 -19.62 7.79 11.46
CA ALA A 31 -18.22 7.38 11.49
C ALA A 31 -17.43 8.00 12.66
N ASP A 32 -17.65 9.27 13.01
CA ASP A 32 -16.90 9.97 14.07
C ASP A 32 -17.31 9.45 15.47
N LEU A 33 -18.60 9.15 15.64
CA LEU A 33 -19.11 8.48 16.84
C LEU A 33 -18.52 7.07 17.00
N LEU A 34 -18.47 6.31 15.91
CA LEU A 34 -17.89 4.97 15.91
C LEU A 34 -16.38 5.01 16.23
N ASP A 35 -15.64 5.92 15.61
CA ASP A 35 -14.21 6.11 15.83
C ASP A 35 -13.93 6.42 17.32
N SER A 36 -14.71 7.33 17.91
CA SER A 36 -14.61 7.70 19.32
C SER A 36 -14.86 6.51 20.27
N GLU A 37 -15.88 5.69 19.97
CA GLU A 37 -16.18 4.47 20.73
C GLU A 37 -15.03 3.45 20.65
N ILE A 38 -14.42 3.27 19.48
CA ILE A 38 -13.32 2.32 19.27
C ILE A 38 -12.07 2.77 20.00
N VAL A 39 -11.68 4.03 19.87
CA VAL A 39 -10.50 4.58 20.53
C VAL A 39 -10.65 4.48 22.05
N SER A 40 -11.84 4.80 22.58
CA SER A 40 -12.16 4.66 23.99
C SER A 40 -12.08 3.20 24.45
N ALA A 41 -12.71 2.27 23.73
CA ALA A 41 -12.71 0.86 24.07
C ALA A 41 -11.32 0.21 24.00
N PHE A 42 -10.51 0.60 23.01
CA PHE A 42 -9.14 0.15 22.89
C PHE A 42 -8.28 0.64 24.06
N ALA A 43 -8.45 1.90 24.48
CA ALA A 43 -7.79 2.44 25.66
C ALA A 43 -8.22 1.74 26.96
N ASP A 44 -9.51 1.41 27.10
CA ASP A 44 -10.01 0.67 28.26
C ASP A 44 -9.44 -0.76 28.33
N MET A 45 -9.37 -1.48 27.20
CA MET A 45 -8.71 -2.78 27.10
C MET A 45 -7.22 -2.68 27.47
N HIS A 46 -6.52 -1.69 26.94
CA HIS A 46 -5.10 -1.49 27.21
C HIS A 46 -4.81 -1.19 28.70
N ARG A 47 -5.74 -0.51 29.38
CA ARG A 47 -5.68 -0.24 30.82
C ARG A 47 -6.18 -1.41 31.69
N GLY A 48 -6.60 -2.52 31.10
CA GLY A 48 -7.14 -3.68 31.82
C GLY A 48 -8.50 -3.44 32.46
N ARG A 49 -9.25 -2.40 32.04
CA ARG A 49 -10.61 -2.11 32.54
C ARG A 49 -11.65 -3.05 31.94
N VAL A 50 -11.35 -3.59 30.77
CA VAL A 50 -12.11 -4.67 30.13
C VAL A 50 -11.11 -5.78 29.85
N LEU A 51 -11.51 -7.03 30.12
CA LEU A 51 -10.65 -8.20 29.95
C LEU A 51 -11.18 -9.10 28.83
N PRO A 52 -10.29 -9.78 28.08
CA PRO A 52 -10.67 -10.85 27.18
C PRO A 52 -11.50 -11.93 27.91
N ALA A 53 -12.74 -12.15 27.49
CA ALA A 53 -13.63 -13.09 28.18
C ALA A 53 -13.48 -14.54 27.68
N ARG A 54 -13.39 -14.73 26.36
CA ARG A 54 -13.30 -16.04 25.69
C ARG A 54 -12.58 -15.90 24.35
N PRO A 55 -12.02 -16.98 23.79
CA PRO A 55 -11.57 -16.97 22.41
C PRO A 55 -12.67 -16.49 21.44
N LEU A 56 -12.25 -15.73 20.44
CA LEU A 56 -13.12 -15.15 19.41
C LEU A 56 -13.19 -16.01 18.15
N SER A 57 -14.31 -15.94 17.45
CA SER A 57 -14.47 -16.35 16.05
C SER A 57 -14.23 -15.16 15.14
N VAL A 58 -13.06 -15.13 14.47
CA VAL A 58 -12.59 -14.01 13.65
C VAL A 58 -12.65 -14.38 12.17
N ALA A 59 -13.46 -13.65 11.39
CA ALA A 59 -13.52 -13.82 9.95
C ALA A 59 -12.54 -12.89 9.23
N TYR A 60 -11.73 -13.44 8.33
CA TYR A 60 -10.80 -12.71 7.48
C TYR A 60 -11.28 -12.72 6.04
N MET A 61 -11.54 -11.53 5.51
CA MET A 61 -11.92 -11.32 4.13
C MET A 61 -10.66 -11.11 3.29
N LEU A 62 -10.24 -12.16 2.60
CA LEU A 62 -8.99 -12.21 1.84
C LEU A 62 -9.20 -11.59 0.44
N PRO A 63 -8.43 -10.54 0.08
CA PRO A 63 -8.69 -9.79 -1.16
C PRO A 63 -8.35 -10.55 -2.45
N HIS A 64 -7.33 -11.41 -2.45
CA HIS A 64 -6.83 -12.09 -3.64
C HIS A 64 -5.89 -13.24 -3.26
N HIS A 65 -5.46 -14.06 -4.22
CA HIS A 65 -4.43 -15.10 -4.01
C HIS A 65 -3.01 -14.69 -4.40
N ASN A 66 -2.76 -13.44 -4.79
CA ASN A 66 -1.41 -12.98 -5.13
C ASN A 66 -0.48 -12.89 -3.89
N VAL A 67 0.82 -13.19 -4.09
CA VAL A 67 1.85 -13.05 -3.05
C VAL A 67 2.20 -11.58 -2.87
N THR A 68 1.58 -10.91 -1.90
CA THR A 68 1.83 -9.50 -1.56
C THR A 68 2.14 -9.35 -0.07
N GLY A 69 2.75 -8.22 0.32
CA GLY A 69 3.02 -7.91 1.72
C GLY A 69 1.77 -7.95 2.58
N GLY A 70 0.68 -7.32 2.12
CA GLY A 70 -0.56 -7.30 2.89
C GLY A 70 -1.26 -8.64 2.99
N MET A 71 -1.23 -9.45 1.92
CA MET A 71 -1.76 -10.81 1.98
C MET A 71 -0.97 -11.69 2.97
N LYS A 72 0.36 -11.59 2.98
CA LYS A 72 1.20 -12.31 3.96
C LYS A 72 0.83 -11.93 5.39
N CYS A 73 0.54 -10.66 5.67
CA CYS A 73 0.15 -10.21 7.01
C CYS A 73 -1.20 -10.80 7.46
N LEU A 74 -2.21 -10.84 6.58
CA LEU A 74 -3.51 -11.45 6.91
C LEU A 74 -3.39 -12.95 7.18
N VAL A 75 -2.64 -13.66 6.32
CA VAL A 75 -2.35 -15.09 6.50
C VAL A 75 -1.61 -15.36 7.82
N GLU A 76 -0.66 -14.50 8.17
CA GLU A 76 0.08 -14.61 9.42
C GLU A 76 -0.81 -14.36 10.65
N HIS A 77 -1.73 -13.40 10.57
CA HIS A 77 -2.72 -13.16 11.63
C HIS A 77 -3.62 -14.37 11.86
N ILE A 78 -4.12 -15.00 10.79
CA ILE A 78 -4.91 -16.25 10.88
C ILE A 78 -4.11 -17.33 11.63
N ARG A 79 -2.87 -17.58 11.21
CA ARG A 79 -1.98 -18.58 11.83
C ARG A 79 -1.81 -18.32 13.32
N LEU A 80 -1.53 -17.08 13.69
CA LEU A 80 -1.19 -16.68 15.04
C LEU A 80 -2.41 -16.63 15.98
N LEU A 81 -3.54 -16.12 15.53
CA LEU A 81 -4.79 -16.14 16.28
C LEU A 81 -5.23 -17.58 16.56
N ARG A 82 -5.13 -18.48 15.56
CA ARG A 82 -5.43 -19.90 15.75
C ARG A 82 -4.53 -20.54 16.80
N ARG A 83 -3.21 -20.25 16.78
CA ARG A 83 -2.28 -20.72 17.82
C ARG A 83 -2.64 -20.25 19.23
N ARG A 84 -3.34 -19.12 19.35
CA ARG A 84 -3.83 -18.56 20.63
C ARG A 84 -5.23 -19.07 21.02
N GLY A 85 -5.78 -20.02 20.27
CA GLY A 85 -7.06 -20.67 20.56
C GLY A 85 -8.27 -19.96 19.96
N HIS A 86 -8.09 -18.90 19.19
CA HIS A 86 -9.18 -18.28 18.43
C HIS A 86 -9.63 -19.18 17.29
N ARG A 87 -10.91 -19.10 16.95
CA ARG A 87 -11.44 -19.72 15.74
C ARG A 87 -11.30 -18.74 14.58
N THR A 88 -10.68 -19.17 13.50
CA THR A 88 -10.40 -18.35 12.32
C THR A 88 -11.22 -18.83 11.12
N ILE A 89 -11.83 -17.89 10.42
CA ILE A 89 -12.66 -18.16 9.24
C ILE A 89 -12.04 -17.39 8.08
N ALA A 90 -11.47 -18.08 7.10
CA ALA A 90 -10.98 -17.46 5.88
C ALA A 90 -12.11 -17.39 4.85
N VAL A 91 -12.33 -16.21 4.29
CA VAL A 91 -13.33 -15.98 3.24
C VAL A 91 -12.65 -15.34 2.05
N HIS A 92 -12.90 -15.86 0.85
CA HIS A 92 -12.43 -15.26 -0.39
C HIS A 92 -13.57 -15.18 -1.39
N ARG A 93 -13.67 -14.04 -2.08
CA ARG A 93 -14.67 -13.84 -3.14
C ARG A 93 -14.10 -14.23 -4.48
N SER A 94 -14.61 -15.31 -5.07
CA SER A 94 -14.17 -15.80 -6.38
C SER A 94 -15.17 -16.79 -6.97
N ASP A 95 -15.36 -16.76 -8.28
CA ASP A 95 -16.13 -17.77 -9.02
C ASP A 95 -15.26 -18.93 -9.52
N THR A 96 -13.92 -18.80 -9.42
CA THR A 96 -12.95 -19.75 -9.97
C THR A 96 -12.09 -20.43 -8.91
N ALA A 97 -11.91 -19.81 -7.74
CA ALA A 97 -11.13 -20.39 -6.66
C ALA A 97 -11.86 -21.58 -6.03
N THR A 98 -11.08 -22.59 -5.61
CA THR A 98 -11.60 -23.76 -4.89
C THR A 98 -11.49 -23.63 -3.37
N ARG A 99 -10.68 -22.67 -2.89
CA ARG A 99 -10.46 -22.37 -1.48
C ARG A 99 -10.23 -20.88 -1.26
N ALA A 100 -10.51 -20.38 -0.07
CA ALA A 100 -10.19 -19.04 0.35
C ALA A 100 -8.71 -18.84 0.65
N MET A 101 -8.11 -19.76 1.39
CA MET A 101 -6.68 -19.68 1.72
C MET A 101 -5.82 -19.76 0.45
N PRO A 102 -4.83 -18.87 0.24
CA PRO A 102 -4.02 -18.89 -0.96
C PRO A 102 -3.23 -20.20 -1.12
N PRO A 103 -3.03 -20.71 -2.34
CA PRO A 103 -2.39 -22.02 -2.56
C PRO A 103 -0.89 -22.05 -2.22
N TRP A 104 -0.24 -20.89 -2.11
CA TRP A 104 1.19 -20.78 -1.81
C TRP A 104 1.51 -20.77 -0.31
N THR A 105 0.52 -20.81 0.58
CA THR A 105 0.73 -20.86 2.03
C THR A 105 0.37 -22.22 2.61
N ALA A 106 1.15 -22.67 3.59
CA ALA A 106 0.84 -23.85 4.40
C ALA A 106 -0.08 -23.52 5.59
N VAL A 107 -0.46 -22.25 5.77
CA VAL A 107 -1.39 -21.83 6.83
C VAL A 107 -2.80 -22.30 6.48
N GLU A 108 -3.47 -22.85 7.48
CA GLU A 108 -4.88 -23.25 7.40
C GLU A 108 -5.71 -22.42 8.39
N ALA A 109 -6.91 -22.05 7.95
CA ALA A 109 -7.96 -21.53 8.83
C ALA A 109 -8.81 -22.69 9.39
N ASP A 110 -9.60 -22.45 10.43
CA ASP A 110 -10.53 -23.46 10.96
C ASP A 110 -11.73 -23.68 10.03
N VAL A 111 -12.10 -22.63 9.28
CA VAL A 111 -13.12 -22.66 8.25
C VAL A 111 -12.60 -21.94 7.02
N ASP A 112 -12.73 -22.55 5.84
CA ASP A 112 -12.20 -22.06 4.57
C ASP A 112 -13.38 -21.93 3.58
N ILE A 113 -13.76 -20.69 3.22
CA ILE A 113 -15.02 -20.38 2.53
C ILE A 113 -14.75 -19.61 1.24
N VAL A 114 -15.04 -20.24 0.10
CA VAL A 114 -15.19 -19.51 -1.16
C VAL A 114 -16.62 -19.03 -1.27
N CYS A 115 -16.77 -17.71 -1.30
CA CYS A 115 -18.04 -17.07 -1.59
C CYS A 115 -18.04 -16.64 -3.07
N LYS A 116 -19.01 -17.10 -3.86
CA LYS A 116 -19.14 -16.63 -5.24
C LYS A 116 -19.35 -15.13 -5.28
N LEU A 117 -18.96 -14.50 -6.38
CA LEU A 117 -19.01 -13.05 -6.53
C LEU A 117 -20.42 -12.49 -6.23
N ASN A 118 -21.47 -13.18 -6.65
CA ASN A 118 -22.88 -12.81 -6.49
C ASN A 118 -23.59 -13.38 -5.26
N GLN A 119 -22.86 -14.11 -4.43
CA GLN A 119 -23.38 -14.76 -3.24
C GLN A 119 -23.10 -13.90 -2.00
N ARG A 120 -24.04 -13.87 -1.05
CA ARG A 120 -23.80 -13.24 0.26
C ARG A 120 -23.07 -14.22 1.16
N LEU A 121 -22.24 -13.72 2.08
CA LEU A 121 -21.59 -14.59 3.06
C LEU A 121 -22.61 -15.40 3.89
N ASN A 122 -23.76 -14.80 4.20
CA ASN A 122 -24.85 -15.47 4.92
C ASN A 122 -25.50 -16.62 4.14
N ASP A 123 -25.32 -16.70 2.82
CA ASP A 123 -25.86 -17.80 2.01
C ASP A 123 -24.98 -19.05 2.09
N VAL A 124 -23.71 -18.92 2.50
CA VAL A 124 -22.73 -20.02 2.57
C VAL A 124 -22.25 -20.32 3.98
N TYR A 125 -22.54 -19.44 4.94
CA TYR A 125 -22.05 -19.56 6.31
C TYR A 125 -22.98 -18.90 7.31
N ASP A 126 -23.11 -19.50 8.48
CA ASP A 126 -23.84 -18.94 9.61
C ASP A 126 -23.05 -17.74 10.20
N VAL A 127 -23.34 -16.55 9.68
CA VAL A 127 -22.68 -15.29 10.07
C VAL A 127 -22.92 -14.90 11.52
N HIS A 128 -23.93 -15.46 12.19
CA HIS A 128 -24.17 -15.23 13.62
C HIS A 128 -23.10 -15.87 14.52
N ARG A 129 -22.28 -16.78 13.96
CA ARG A 129 -21.13 -17.38 14.65
C ARG A 129 -19.86 -16.54 14.54
N ILE A 130 -19.90 -15.38 13.89
CA ILE A 130 -18.76 -14.48 13.73
C ILE A 130 -18.80 -13.43 14.84
N ASP A 131 -17.72 -13.30 15.60
CA ASP A 131 -17.60 -12.27 16.64
C ASP A 131 -17.11 -10.94 16.06
N VAL A 132 -16.22 -11.00 15.06
CA VAL A 132 -15.63 -9.83 14.40
C VAL A 132 -15.12 -10.20 13.01
N VAL A 133 -15.24 -9.27 12.07
CA VAL A 133 -14.72 -9.40 10.69
C VAL A 133 -13.52 -8.47 10.50
N VAL A 134 -12.46 -8.97 9.88
CA VAL A 134 -11.27 -8.22 9.44
C VAL A 134 -11.22 -8.19 7.93
N VAL A 135 -11.10 -7.00 7.36
CA VAL A 135 -11.15 -6.74 5.93
C VAL A 135 -9.84 -6.09 5.48
N GLY A 136 -9.16 -6.73 4.53
CA GLY A 136 -7.89 -6.23 3.98
C GLY A 136 -8.01 -5.36 2.73
N ILE A 137 -9.23 -5.18 2.21
CA ILE A 137 -9.49 -4.33 1.03
C ILE A 137 -10.84 -3.63 1.13
N PHE A 138 -10.88 -2.35 0.77
CA PHE A 138 -12.04 -1.49 0.99
C PHE A 138 -13.30 -1.92 0.24
N HIS A 139 -13.18 -2.60 -0.91
CA HIS A 139 -14.33 -2.97 -1.75
C HIS A 139 -15.37 -3.85 -1.05
N GLN A 140 -14.96 -4.62 -0.05
CA GLN A 140 -15.83 -5.58 0.62
C GLN A 140 -16.51 -5.01 1.87
N VAL A 141 -16.11 -3.82 2.32
CA VAL A 141 -16.54 -3.23 3.59
C VAL A 141 -18.06 -3.02 3.65
N ALA A 142 -18.63 -2.36 2.63
CA ALA A 142 -20.04 -1.98 2.65
C ALA A 142 -20.98 -3.19 2.70
N GLU A 143 -20.65 -4.24 1.95
CA GLU A 143 -21.41 -5.49 1.94
C GLU A 143 -21.41 -6.16 3.34
N LEU A 144 -20.26 -6.18 4.00
CA LEU A 144 -20.12 -6.80 5.33
C LEU A 144 -20.83 -5.99 6.42
N LEU A 145 -20.87 -4.66 6.30
CA LEU A 145 -21.67 -3.82 7.18
C LEU A 145 -23.17 -4.14 7.08
N MET A 146 -23.66 -4.54 5.91
CA MET A 146 -25.06 -4.93 5.71
C MET A 146 -25.34 -6.38 6.08
N GLY A 147 -24.45 -7.29 5.67
CA GLY A 147 -24.72 -8.73 5.64
C GLY A 147 -24.28 -9.50 6.89
N VAL A 148 -23.50 -8.90 7.79
CA VAL A 148 -22.94 -9.59 8.96
C VAL A 148 -23.36 -8.89 10.25
N PRO A 149 -23.92 -9.59 11.26
CA PRO A 149 -24.31 -9.02 12.54
C PRO A 149 -23.13 -8.90 13.52
N ALA A 150 -21.95 -8.53 13.03
CA ALA A 150 -20.72 -8.39 13.82
C ALA A 150 -20.00 -7.07 13.48
N PRO A 151 -19.15 -6.54 14.39
CA PRO A 151 -18.23 -5.45 14.08
C PRO A 151 -17.33 -5.79 12.89
N VAL A 152 -17.10 -4.80 12.03
CA VAL A 152 -16.23 -4.91 10.85
C VAL A 152 -15.05 -3.96 11.03
N LEU A 153 -13.84 -4.52 11.00
CA LEU A 153 -12.57 -3.83 11.02
C LEU A 153 -11.98 -3.79 9.60
N TYR A 154 -11.83 -2.60 9.05
CA TYR A 154 -11.00 -2.38 7.87
C TYR A 154 -9.58 -2.03 8.31
N TRP A 155 -8.61 -2.83 7.87
CA TRP A 155 -7.20 -2.62 8.16
C TRP A 155 -6.49 -2.01 6.95
N GLU A 156 -6.28 -0.70 7.00
CA GLU A 156 -5.66 0.07 5.93
C GLU A 156 -4.13 -0.12 5.95
N GLN A 157 -3.62 -0.76 4.89
CA GLN A 157 -2.20 -1.08 4.71
C GLN A 157 -1.51 -0.20 3.65
N GLY A 158 -2.15 0.92 3.29
CA GLY A 158 -1.68 1.94 2.36
C GLY A 158 -1.85 1.55 0.91
N HIS A 159 -3.10 1.36 0.51
CA HIS A 159 -3.48 1.33 -0.89
C HIS A 159 -3.05 2.65 -1.59
N GLU A 160 -2.63 2.60 -2.86
CA GLU A 160 -2.03 3.75 -3.59
C GLU A 160 -2.95 4.99 -3.61
N TRP A 161 -4.28 4.80 -3.68
CA TRP A 161 -5.33 5.83 -3.51
C TRP A 161 -5.17 6.67 -2.25
N LEU A 162 -4.78 6.07 -1.13
CA LEU A 162 -4.58 6.79 0.13
C LEU A 162 -3.52 7.90 -0.03
N PHE A 163 -2.53 7.68 -0.90
CA PHE A 163 -1.44 8.62 -1.15
C PHE A 163 -1.72 9.54 -2.35
N GLY A 164 -2.90 9.44 -2.98
CA GLY A 164 -3.24 10.18 -4.18
C GLY A 164 -2.45 9.75 -5.42
N ASP A 165 -1.93 8.52 -5.44
CA ASP A 165 -1.15 8.01 -6.57
C ASP A 165 -2.03 7.19 -7.53
N PRO A 166 -2.28 7.68 -8.76
CA PRO A 166 -3.11 6.99 -9.75
C PRO A 166 -2.37 5.82 -10.45
N VAL A 167 -1.07 5.64 -10.21
CA VAL A 167 -0.13 4.91 -11.08
C VAL A 167 -0.56 3.49 -11.46
N ARG A 168 -1.32 2.78 -10.62
CA ARG A 168 -1.69 1.39 -10.90
C ARG A 168 -2.87 1.22 -11.86
N PHE A 169 -3.70 2.25 -12.06
CA PHE A 169 -4.91 2.17 -12.88
C PHE A 169 -4.88 3.16 -14.04
N GLN A 170 -3.85 3.03 -14.89
CA GLN A 170 -3.70 3.77 -16.16
C GLN A 170 -4.79 3.44 -17.21
N THR A 171 -5.80 2.63 -16.89
CA THR A 171 -6.98 2.49 -17.74
C THR A 171 -7.99 3.59 -17.38
N GLN A 172 -8.05 4.62 -18.22
CA GLN A 172 -8.88 5.83 -18.14
C GLN A 172 -10.40 5.63 -17.85
N HIS A 173 -10.90 4.39 -17.76
CA HIS A 173 -12.34 4.10 -17.72
C HIS A 173 -12.93 3.82 -16.32
N ASN A 174 -12.11 3.52 -15.30
CA ASN A 174 -12.59 3.19 -13.94
C ASN A 174 -11.90 3.96 -12.80
N TYR A 175 -10.95 4.84 -13.11
CA TYR A 175 -10.16 5.59 -12.13
C TYR A 175 -11.02 6.36 -11.12
N LEU A 176 -11.85 7.30 -11.63
CA LEU A 176 -12.71 8.13 -10.79
C LEU A 176 -13.66 7.31 -9.93
N LYS A 177 -14.18 6.22 -10.50
CA LYS A 177 -15.12 5.33 -9.80
C LYS A 177 -14.46 4.66 -8.60
N GLN A 178 -13.27 4.11 -8.78
CA GLN A 178 -12.51 3.42 -7.72
C GLN A 178 -12.05 4.39 -6.62
N ASP A 179 -11.63 5.58 -7.02
CA ASP A 179 -11.28 6.68 -6.12
C ASP A 179 -12.49 7.09 -5.24
N GLN A 180 -13.62 7.39 -5.88
CA GLN A 180 -14.85 7.76 -5.20
C GLN A 180 -15.38 6.65 -4.28
N LEU A 181 -15.27 5.37 -4.67
CA LEU A 181 -15.59 4.22 -3.80
C LEU A 181 -14.75 4.20 -2.53
N PHE A 182 -13.44 4.39 -2.70
CA PHE A 182 -12.48 4.41 -1.60
C PHE A 182 -12.82 5.54 -0.62
N HIS A 183 -13.02 6.75 -1.14
CA HIS A 183 -13.43 7.91 -0.35
C HIS A 183 -14.77 7.69 0.37
N MET A 184 -15.77 7.18 -0.35
CA MET A 184 -17.09 6.90 0.20
C MET A 184 -17.05 5.87 1.33
N MET A 185 -16.27 4.79 1.17
CA MET A 185 -16.07 3.78 2.21
C MET A 185 -15.51 4.41 3.49
N LEU A 186 -14.56 5.34 3.36
CA LEU A 186 -13.95 6.06 4.49
C LEU A 186 -14.93 7.00 5.20
N HIS A 187 -16.14 7.22 4.70
CA HIS A 187 -17.22 7.93 5.41
C HIS A 187 -18.23 6.99 6.08
N LEU A 188 -18.18 5.69 5.82
CA LEU A 188 -19.07 4.70 6.46
C LEU A 188 -18.62 4.40 7.90
N PRO A 189 -19.54 4.00 8.79
CA PRO A 189 -19.22 3.61 10.17
C PRO A 189 -18.58 2.20 10.21
N VAL A 190 -17.37 2.09 9.66
CA VAL A 190 -16.49 0.91 9.74
C VAL A 190 -15.37 1.20 10.72
N ALA A 191 -14.98 0.22 11.55
CA ALA A 191 -13.82 0.35 12.42
C ALA A 191 -12.54 0.42 11.59
N LEU A 192 -11.61 1.30 11.95
CA LEU A 192 -10.37 1.50 11.20
C LEU A 192 -9.14 1.14 12.02
N ALA A 193 -8.26 0.38 11.39
CA ALA A 193 -6.88 0.24 11.81
C ALA A 193 -5.95 0.80 10.73
N ALA A 194 -4.90 1.50 11.16
CA ALA A 194 -3.84 2.02 10.30
C ALA A 194 -2.54 1.25 10.55
N VAL A 195 -1.80 0.94 9.48
CA VAL A 195 -0.50 0.26 9.62
C VAL A 195 0.61 1.16 10.19
N SER A 196 0.47 2.48 10.11
CA SER A 196 1.48 3.44 10.57
C SER A 196 0.85 4.72 11.10
N THR A 197 1.66 5.51 11.80
CA THR A 197 1.29 6.88 12.17
C THR A 197 1.05 7.73 10.94
N ALA A 198 1.83 7.56 9.87
CA ALA A 198 1.61 8.29 8.62
C ALA A 198 0.26 7.97 7.97
N VAL A 199 -0.14 6.70 7.94
CA VAL A 199 -1.47 6.30 7.44
C VAL A 199 -2.58 6.84 8.34
N GLN A 200 -2.39 6.80 9.66
CA GLN A 200 -3.34 7.40 10.62
C GLN A 200 -3.48 8.91 10.40
N ASP A 201 -2.36 9.63 10.21
CA ASP A 201 -2.34 11.07 9.95
C ASP A 201 -3.09 11.41 8.65
N ILE A 202 -2.91 10.62 7.58
CA ILE A 202 -3.64 10.81 6.32
C ILE A 202 -5.15 10.59 6.54
N LEU A 203 -5.52 9.47 7.18
CA LEU A 203 -6.92 9.17 7.50
C LEU A 203 -7.58 10.31 8.31
N HIS A 204 -6.84 10.88 9.26
CA HIS A 204 -7.33 11.96 10.10
C HIS A 204 -7.43 13.29 9.34
N GLN A 205 -6.35 13.72 8.69
CA GLN A 205 -6.28 15.05 8.05
C GLN A 205 -7.21 15.16 6.85
N GLU A 206 -7.38 14.06 6.13
CA GLU A 206 -8.02 14.10 4.83
C GLU A 206 -9.44 13.55 4.86
N PHE A 207 -9.71 12.61 5.76
CA PHE A 207 -11.01 11.97 5.90
C PHE A 207 -11.63 12.24 7.27
N GLY A 208 -10.97 12.96 8.19
CA GLY A 208 -11.47 13.20 9.54
C GLY A 208 -11.60 11.93 10.39
N ARG A 209 -11.01 10.81 9.96
CA ARG A 209 -11.19 9.49 10.59
C ARG A 209 -10.12 9.23 11.64
N GLN A 210 -10.50 8.62 12.76
CA GLN A 210 -9.53 8.11 13.74
C GLN A 210 -9.35 6.61 13.55
N ALA A 211 -8.10 6.18 13.45
CA ALA A 211 -7.75 4.77 13.30
C ALA A 211 -6.84 4.32 14.45
N VAL A 212 -6.96 3.07 14.88
CA VAL A 212 -6.01 2.47 15.83
C VAL A 212 -4.77 1.98 15.08
N ILE A 213 -3.57 2.22 15.59
CA ILE A 213 -2.34 1.78 14.91
C ILE A 213 -2.09 0.29 15.18
N ILE A 214 -2.17 -0.52 14.13
CA ILE A 214 -1.78 -1.94 14.10
C ILE A 214 -0.70 -2.10 13.04
N PRO A 215 0.59 -2.10 13.42
CA PRO A 215 1.70 -2.14 12.46
C PRO A 215 1.81 -3.50 11.78
N ASN A 216 2.58 -3.57 10.68
CA ASN A 216 2.99 -4.86 10.14
C ASN A 216 4.07 -5.48 11.02
N SER A 217 4.07 -6.81 11.11
CA SER A 217 5.07 -7.55 11.86
C SER A 217 6.26 -7.97 10.99
N ILE A 218 7.40 -8.22 11.64
CA ILE A 218 8.59 -8.79 11.03
C ILE A 218 9.03 -10.05 11.78
N ASP A 219 9.10 -11.16 11.07
CA ASP A 219 9.64 -12.41 11.58
C ASP A 219 11.15 -12.27 11.81
N CYS A 220 11.52 -11.95 13.06
CA CYS A 220 12.89 -11.71 13.48
C CYS A 220 13.70 -13.00 13.71
N GLU A 221 13.08 -14.17 13.58
CA GLU A 221 13.78 -15.47 13.56
C GLU A 221 14.22 -15.79 12.13
N ARG A 222 13.34 -15.55 11.16
CA ARG A 222 13.63 -15.66 9.73
C ARG A 222 14.57 -14.56 9.26
N PHE A 223 14.28 -13.30 9.56
CA PHE A 223 15.17 -12.17 9.31
C PHE A 223 15.97 -11.89 10.56
N ARG A 224 17.23 -12.31 10.57
CA ARG A 224 18.16 -12.17 11.68
C ARG A 224 19.56 -11.91 11.14
N PRO A 225 20.44 -11.29 11.93
CA PRO A 225 21.87 -11.28 11.62
C PRO A 225 22.36 -12.70 11.38
N GLY A 226 23.15 -12.89 10.31
CA GLY A 226 23.81 -14.14 9.99
C GLY A 226 25.19 -14.22 10.61
N THR A 227 25.73 -15.42 10.74
CA THR A 227 27.17 -15.64 10.99
C THR A 227 27.95 -15.57 9.67
N ALA A 228 29.23 -15.26 9.73
CA ALA A 228 30.09 -15.22 8.53
C ALA A 228 30.09 -16.57 7.77
N ALA A 229 29.93 -17.69 8.48
CA ALA A 229 29.86 -19.04 7.90
C ALA A 229 28.56 -19.32 7.13
N GLU A 230 27.46 -18.61 7.41
CA GLU A 230 26.16 -18.79 6.75
C GLU A 230 26.07 -18.09 5.38
N ASN A 231 27.09 -17.30 4.99
CA ASN A 231 27.14 -16.59 3.71
C ASN A 231 28.37 -16.90 2.82
N PRO A 232 28.74 -18.17 2.54
CA PRO A 232 29.97 -18.49 1.78
C PRO A 232 29.95 -17.94 0.35
N ALA A 233 28.84 -18.10 -0.38
CA ALA A 233 28.76 -17.62 -1.78
C ALA A 233 28.72 -16.08 -1.93
N LEU A 234 28.62 -15.34 -0.81
CA LEU A 234 28.83 -13.89 -0.80
C LEU A 234 30.23 -13.55 -0.23
N ALA A 235 30.90 -14.47 0.46
CA ALA A 235 32.30 -14.32 0.84
C ALA A 235 33.25 -14.31 -0.40
N ASP A 236 32.83 -14.93 -1.51
CA ASP A 236 33.56 -14.98 -2.79
C ASP A 236 33.47 -13.68 -3.64
N VAL A 237 32.66 -12.70 -3.22
CA VAL A 237 32.65 -11.38 -3.87
C VAL A 237 34.01 -10.73 -3.61
N GLU A 238 34.70 -10.27 -4.68
CA GLU A 238 36.05 -9.69 -4.63
C GLU A 238 36.35 -8.97 -3.31
N GLN A 239 37.32 -9.50 -2.56
CA GLN A 239 37.79 -8.93 -1.30
C GLN A 239 38.02 -7.42 -1.48
N GLY A 240 37.22 -6.61 -0.79
CA GLY A 240 37.31 -5.14 -0.80
C GLY A 240 36.13 -4.38 -1.43
N LYS A 241 35.16 -5.04 -2.08
CA LYS A 241 33.92 -4.38 -2.52
C LYS A 241 32.88 -4.30 -1.40
N LEU A 242 32.31 -3.11 -1.21
CA LEU A 242 31.17 -2.91 -0.31
C LEU A 242 29.87 -3.26 -1.01
N LYS A 243 28.95 -3.92 -0.30
CA LYS A 243 27.77 -4.55 -0.86
C LYS A 243 26.51 -3.75 -0.55
N VAL A 244 25.82 -3.29 -1.58
CA VAL A 244 24.59 -2.51 -1.46
C VAL A 244 23.42 -3.30 -2.02
N LEU A 245 22.34 -3.38 -1.24
CA LEU A 245 21.12 -4.07 -1.62
C LEU A 245 20.02 -3.09 -2.02
N LEU A 246 19.36 -3.37 -3.14
CA LEU A 246 18.09 -2.79 -3.56
C LEU A 246 16.99 -3.86 -3.51
N VAL A 247 15.79 -3.51 -3.05
CA VAL A 247 14.65 -4.43 -3.00
C VAL A 247 13.37 -3.73 -3.47
N GLY A 248 12.71 -4.27 -4.49
CA GLY A 248 11.40 -3.82 -4.93
C GLY A 248 11.14 -3.94 -6.42
N ASN A 249 9.90 -3.64 -6.82
CA ASN A 249 9.44 -3.77 -8.20
C ASN A 249 9.90 -2.57 -9.05
N PRO A 250 10.77 -2.77 -10.07
CA PRO A 250 11.29 -1.68 -10.91
C PRO A 250 10.21 -0.96 -11.72
N SER A 251 9.07 -1.61 -11.97
CA SER A 251 7.97 -1.06 -12.75
C SER A 251 7.05 -0.15 -11.94
N LEU A 252 7.26 -0.01 -10.62
CA LEU A 252 6.49 0.89 -9.78
C LEU A 252 7.25 2.20 -9.57
N PRO A 253 6.83 3.31 -10.21
CA PRO A 253 7.41 4.63 -9.99
C PRO A 253 7.57 4.97 -8.51
N LEU A 254 6.59 4.65 -7.66
CA LEU A 254 6.65 4.93 -6.22
C LEU A 254 7.91 4.42 -5.52
N LYS A 255 8.60 3.40 -6.06
CA LYS A 255 9.85 2.86 -5.46
C LYS A 255 11.07 3.75 -5.68
N GLY A 256 10.97 4.78 -6.52
CA GLY A 256 12.00 5.82 -6.68
C GLY A 256 13.37 5.29 -7.09
N PHE A 257 13.43 4.25 -7.93
CA PHE A 257 14.71 3.65 -8.35
C PHE A 257 15.56 4.57 -9.24
N ASP A 258 14.97 5.59 -9.84
CA ASP A 258 15.70 6.70 -10.46
C ASP A 258 16.63 7.41 -9.46
N THR A 259 16.13 7.64 -8.24
CA THR A 259 16.91 8.21 -7.13
C THR A 259 18.00 7.24 -6.66
N ALA A 260 17.69 5.96 -6.51
CA ALA A 260 18.69 4.94 -6.13
C ALA A 260 19.83 4.86 -7.15
N LEU A 261 19.50 4.80 -8.45
CA LEU A 261 20.48 4.67 -9.52
C LEU A 261 21.34 5.93 -9.66
N GLY A 262 20.74 7.12 -9.48
CA GLY A 262 21.49 8.38 -9.43
C GLY A 262 22.50 8.42 -8.28
N ALA A 263 22.08 7.99 -7.09
CA ALA A 263 22.96 7.91 -5.93
C ALA A 263 24.10 6.88 -6.13
N LEU A 264 23.76 5.68 -6.59
CA LEU A 264 24.72 4.60 -6.83
C LEU A 264 25.77 4.98 -7.88
N ALA A 265 25.38 5.69 -8.96
CA ALA A 265 26.32 6.15 -9.99
C ALA A 265 27.42 7.05 -9.40
N VAL A 266 27.07 7.91 -8.44
CA VAL A 266 28.05 8.76 -7.76
C VAL A 266 28.93 7.95 -6.84
N VAL A 267 28.35 7.11 -5.98
CA VAL A 267 29.12 6.29 -5.04
C VAL A 267 30.05 5.34 -5.80
N SER A 268 29.61 4.72 -6.90
CA SER A 268 30.44 3.81 -7.71
C SER A 268 31.61 4.51 -8.42
N SER A 269 31.53 5.82 -8.64
CA SER A 269 32.65 6.61 -9.20
C SER A 269 33.77 6.87 -8.18
N ILE A 270 33.48 6.64 -6.91
CA ILE A 270 34.35 6.92 -5.77
C ILE A 270 34.85 5.62 -5.11
N LEU A 271 33.94 4.67 -4.85
CA LEU A 271 34.23 3.37 -4.26
C LEU A 271 33.80 2.21 -5.16
N PRO A 272 34.53 1.09 -5.15
CA PRO A 272 34.09 -0.12 -5.85
C PRO A 272 32.93 -0.76 -5.07
N LEU A 273 31.77 -0.85 -5.73
CA LEU A 273 30.55 -1.43 -5.15
C LEU A 273 30.22 -2.78 -5.77
N HIS A 274 29.62 -3.65 -4.96
CA HIS A 274 28.82 -4.76 -5.44
C HIS A 274 27.35 -4.44 -5.19
N ILE A 275 26.57 -4.30 -6.27
CA ILE A 275 25.17 -3.89 -6.18
C ILE A 275 24.31 -5.10 -6.51
N THR A 276 23.44 -5.51 -5.59
CA THR A 276 22.40 -6.50 -5.88
C THR A 276 21.04 -5.85 -5.86
N TRP A 277 20.22 -6.16 -6.85
CA TRP A 277 18.83 -5.73 -6.90
C TRP A 277 17.89 -6.94 -6.95
N VAL A 278 17.14 -7.10 -5.86
CA VAL A 278 16.05 -8.07 -5.74
C VAL A 278 14.74 -7.47 -6.26
N CYS A 279 14.17 -8.04 -7.31
CA CYS A 279 12.99 -7.52 -7.99
C CYS A 279 12.04 -8.62 -8.47
N GLN A 280 10.78 -8.28 -8.76
CA GLN A 280 9.78 -9.23 -9.27
C GLN A 280 9.92 -9.49 -10.77
N SER A 281 10.47 -8.52 -11.50
CA SER A 281 10.68 -8.56 -12.94
C SER A 281 11.98 -7.87 -13.30
N MET A 282 12.58 -8.26 -14.44
CA MET A 282 13.77 -7.59 -14.95
C MET A 282 13.50 -6.09 -15.17
N PRO A 283 14.34 -5.18 -14.64
CA PRO A 283 14.27 -3.77 -14.96
C PRO A 283 14.51 -3.54 -16.46
N SER A 284 13.77 -2.61 -17.04
CA SER A 284 13.89 -2.21 -18.45
C SER A 284 14.25 -0.74 -18.56
N ALA A 285 15.08 -0.40 -19.55
CA ALA A 285 15.39 0.98 -19.89
C ALA A 285 14.15 1.79 -20.31
N SER A 286 13.05 1.13 -20.72
CA SER A 286 11.76 1.79 -21.00
C SER A 286 11.15 2.43 -19.75
N ASN A 287 11.30 1.78 -18.59
CA ASN A 287 10.71 2.21 -17.32
C ASN A 287 11.71 3.00 -16.48
N LEU A 288 13.01 2.74 -16.67
CA LEU A 288 14.10 3.41 -15.96
C LEU A 288 15.20 3.83 -16.97
N PRO A 289 15.01 4.95 -17.68
CA PRO A 289 15.97 5.41 -18.70
C PRO A 289 17.38 5.66 -18.16
N ILE A 290 17.52 5.89 -16.85
CA ILE A 290 18.82 6.08 -16.19
C ILE A 290 19.69 4.81 -16.20
N LEU A 291 19.10 3.60 -16.32
CA LEU A 291 19.85 2.35 -16.35
C LEU A 291 20.89 2.30 -17.46
N SER A 292 20.55 2.81 -18.67
CA SER A 292 21.48 2.82 -19.80
C SER A 292 22.60 3.86 -19.65
N LYS A 293 22.37 4.91 -18.84
CA LYS A 293 23.31 6.03 -18.65
C LYS A 293 24.27 5.80 -17.49
N ALA A 294 23.82 5.15 -16.42
CA ALA A 294 24.57 5.03 -15.18
C ALA A 294 25.78 4.09 -15.25
N ARG A 295 25.86 3.20 -16.26
CA ARG A 295 26.94 2.19 -16.43
C ARG A 295 27.28 1.45 -15.13
N LEU A 296 26.25 1.09 -14.36
CA LEU A 296 26.40 0.34 -13.12
C LEU A 296 26.44 -1.16 -13.41
N ASP A 297 27.37 -1.87 -12.78
CA ASP A 297 27.39 -3.33 -12.74
C ASP A 297 26.45 -3.80 -11.62
N ILE A 298 25.23 -4.20 -12.00
CA ILE A 298 24.16 -4.59 -11.08
C ILE A 298 23.87 -6.07 -11.26
N ASN A 299 23.98 -6.82 -10.16
CA ASN A 299 23.52 -8.19 -10.06
C ASN A 299 22.00 -8.23 -9.82
N TYR A 300 21.24 -8.73 -10.80
CA TYR A 300 19.78 -8.82 -10.69
C TYR A 300 19.35 -10.19 -10.15
N VAL A 301 18.55 -10.19 -9.08
CA VAL A 301 17.93 -11.39 -8.53
C VAL A 301 16.43 -11.29 -8.72
N VAL A 302 15.94 -11.89 -9.80
CA VAL A 302 14.53 -11.78 -10.21
C VAL A 302 13.71 -12.90 -9.60
N SER A 303 12.63 -12.53 -8.93
CA SER A 303 11.65 -13.44 -8.30
C SER A 303 12.30 -14.58 -7.51
N PRO A 304 13.21 -14.28 -6.55
CA PRO A 304 13.82 -15.33 -5.75
C PRO A 304 12.77 -16.07 -4.93
N ARG A 305 13.08 -17.33 -4.58
CA ARG A 305 12.28 -18.07 -3.61
C ARG A 305 12.28 -17.33 -2.29
N GLN A 306 11.14 -17.38 -1.60
CA GLN A 306 10.95 -16.63 -0.35
C GLN A 306 11.98 -17.02 0.73
N GLU A 307 12.38 -18.29 0.77
CA GLU A 307 13.41 -18.82 1.68
C GLU A 307 14.82 -18.27 1.44
N ASP A 308 15.13 -17.84 0.20
CA ASP A 308 16.45 -17.32 -0.18
C ASP A 308 16.59 -15.83 0.18
N ILE A 309 15.48 -15.09 0.32
CA ILE A 309 15.47 -13.63 0.56
C ILE A 309 16.25 -13.23 1.83
N PRO A 310 16.08 -13.87 3.00
CA PRO A 310 16.83 -13.49 4.21
C PRO A 310 18.36 -13.58 4.04
N ARG A 311 18.84 -14.54 3.25
CA ARG A 311 20.28 -14.68 2.95
C ARG A 311 20.79 -13.50 2.13
N LEU A 312 19.99 -12.99 1.19
CA LEU A 312 20.33 -11.80 0.41
C LEU A 312 20.48 -10.59 1.33
N TYR A 313 19.56 -10.37 2.28
CA TYR A 313 19.75 -9.29 3.26
C TYR A 313 21.05 -9.49 4.05
N ARG A 314 21.25 -10.63 4.72
CA ARG A 314 22.42 -10.88 5.59
C ARG A 314 23.78 -10.73 4.92
N GLY A 315 23.84 -10.87 3.60
CA GLY A 315 25.10 -10.85 2.87
C GLY A 315 25.48 -9.51 2.25
N HIS A 316 24.78 -8.43 2.60
CA HIS A 316 25.09 -7.06 2.17
C HIS A 316 25.50 -6.18 3.37
N ASP A 317 26.10 -5.02 3.10
CA ASP A 317 26.53 -4.09 4.16
C ASP A 317 25.47 -3.03 4.44
N ALA A 318 24.75 -2.60 3.39
CA ALA A 318 23.73 -1.58 3.48
C ALA A 318 22.53 -1.86 2.56
N LEU A 319 21.33 -1.49 3.02
CA LEU A 319 20.15 -1.33 2.17
C LEU A 319 20.07 0.13 1.69
N LEU A 320 19.85 0.34 0.39
CA LEU A 320 19.44 1.63 -0.16
C LEU A 320 17.95 1.56 -0.58
N PHE A 321 17.08 2.26 0.15
CA PHE A 321 15.63 2.23 -0.04
C PHE A 321 15.07 3.62 -0.35
N THR A 322 14.82 3.90 -1.62
CA THR A 322 14.51 5.25 -2.12
C THR A 322 13.04 5.45 -2.52
N SER A 323 12.12 4.73 -1.89
CA SER A 323 10.69 4.89 -2.17
C SER A 323 10.22 6.33 -1.94
N ARG A 324 9.24 6.78 -2.71
CA ARG A 324 8.64 8.11 -2.57
C ARG A 324 7.61 8.16 -1.45
N TYR A 325 6.90 7.06 -1.26
CA TYR A 325 6.00 6.83 -0.15
C TYR A 325 5.88 5.33 0.12
N GLU A 326 5.58 4.99 1.35
CA GLU A 326 5.25 3.67 1.83
C GLU A 326 4.24 3.78 2.96
N ALA A 327 3.39 2.76 3.11
CA ALA A 327 2.53 2.64 4.28
C ALA A 327 3.31 2.19 5.51
N TRP A 328 4.28 1.30 5.31
CA TRP A 328 5.12 0.73 6.36
C TRP A 328 6.58 0.59 5.91
N GLY A 329 6.83 0.05 4.72
CA GLY A 329 8.20 -0.17 4.22
C GLY A 329 8.83 -1.46 4.73
N MET A 330 8.18 -2.61 4.44
CA MET A 330 8.67 -3.94 4.84
C MET A 330 10.16 -4.20 4.52
N PRO A 331 10.71 -3.82 3.34
CA PRO A 331 12.13 -4.05 3.08
C PRO A 331 13.08 -3.37 4.07
N VAL A 332 12.70 -2.20 4.60
CA VAL A 332 13.48 -1.52 5.63
C VAL A 332 13.47 -2.31 6.92
N MET A 333 12.30 -2.82 7.32
CA MET A 333 12.16 -3.64 8.52
C MET A 333 12.87 -4.99 8.38
N GLU A 334 12.85 -5.62 7.21
CA GLU A 334 13.60 -6.84 6.87
C GLU A 334 15.12 -6.62 6.96
N ALA A 335 15.62 -5.48 6.49
CA ALA A 335 17.03 -5.10 6.61
C ALA A 335 17.42 -4.84 8.07
N MET A 336 16.65 -4.05 8.81
CA MET A 336 16.84 -3.80 10.24
C MET A 336 16.86 -5.11 11.03
N ALA A 337 15.90 -6.01 10.78
CA ALA A 337 15.86 -7.33 11.39
C ALA A 337 17.08 -8.18 11.02
N SER A 338 17.59 -8.07 9.79
CA SER A 338 18.78 -8.80 9.34
C SER A 338 20.11 -8.20 9.82
N GLY A 339 20.08 -7.08 10.55
CA GLY A 339 21.30 -6.40 11.01
C GLY A 339 22.02 -5.62 9.90
N LEU A 340 21.28 -5.12 8.90
CA LEU A 340 21.81 -4.24 7.85
C LEU A 340 21.69 -2.78 8.25
N ALA A 341 22.70 -1.98 7.87
CA ALA A 341 22.55 -0.54 7.95
C ALA A 341 21.57 -0.07 6.87
N VAL A 342 20.71 0.88 7.24
CA VAL A 342 19.65 1.38 6.35
C VAL A 342 19.98 2.80 5.93
N VAL A 343 20.01 3.02 4.62
CA VAL A 343 19.85 4.34 4.01
C VAL A 343 18.50 4.36 3.31
N THR A 344 17.64 5.28 3.71
CA THR A 344 16.28 5.36 3.19
C THR A 344 15.88 6.79 2.90
N THR A 345 14.83 6.99 2.10
CA THR A 345 14.16 8.27 1.94
C THR A 345 13.05 8.47 2.98
N ASP A 346 12.65 9.72 3.16
CA ASP A 346 11.54 10.11 4.02
C ASP A 346 10.16 9.75 3.43
N CYS A 347 9.92 8.44 3.30
CA CYS A 347 8.80 7.85 2.56
C CYS A 347 7.56 7.59 3.44
N LEU A 348 7.25 8.51 4.34
CA LEU A 348 6.07 8.47 5.22
C LEU A 348 6.05 7.31 6.22
N GLY A 349 5.53 6.14 5.86
CA GLY A 349 5.28 5.03 6.79
C GLY A 349 6.52 4.57 7.55
N VAL A 350 7.69 4.66 6.92
CA VAL A 350 8.99 4.37 7.51
C VAL A 350 9.32 5.29 8.70
N ARG A 351 8.78 6.51 8.76
CA ARG A 351 8.91 7.43 9.93
C ARG A 351 8.38 6.82 11.23
N THR A 352 7.54 5.80 11.16
CA THR A 352 6.97 5.16 12.35
C THR A 352 8.03 4.46 13.19
N PHE A 353 9.12 4.01 12.56
CA PHE A 353 10.18 3.27 13.23
C PHE A 353 11.60 3.72 12.88
N ALA A 354 11.82 4.35 11.72
CA ALA A 354 13.13 4.88 11.36
C ALA A 354 13.33 6.28 11.94
N VAL A 355 14.46 6.46 12.62
CA VAL A 355 14.90 7.70 13.24
C VAL A 355 16.28 8.04 12.66
N HIS A 356 16.36 9.16 11.95
CA HIS A 356 17.58 9.63 11.29
C HIS A 356 18.74 9.74 12.29
N GLY A 357 19.90 9.18 11.93
CA GLY A 357 21.12 9.20 12.74
C GLY A 357 21.12 8.23 13.93
N VAL A 358 20.01 7.54 14.19
CA VAL A 358 19.88 6.59 15.31
C VAL A 358 19.87 5.15 14.79
N ASN A 359 18.91 4.80 13.95
CA ASN A 359 18.75 3.44 13.42
C ASN A 359 18.67 3.37 11.88
N ALA A 360 18.68 4.53 11.21
CA ALA A 360 18.81 4.67 9.77
C ALA A 360 19.39 6.05 9.44
N LEU A 361 19.93 6.22 8.24
CA LEU A 361 20.09 7.54 7.65
C LEU A 361 18.92 7.81 6.70
N VAL A 362 18.14 8.83 7.02
CA VAL A 362 16.95 9.23 6.26
C VAL A 362 17.28 10.45 5.40
N SER A 363 17.17 10.30 4.09
CA SER A 363 17.33 11.36 3.08
C SER A 363 15.98 11.95 2.68
N GLU A 364 15.99 13.15 2.13
CA GLU A 364 14.82 13.70 1.47
C GLU A 364 14.41 12.85 0.26
N THR A 365 13.11 12.70 0.04
CA THR A 365 12.56 11.97 -1.11
C THR A 365 12.93 12.65 -2.43
N ASN A 366 13.26 11.86 -3.46
CA ASN A 366 13.77 12.32 -4.76
C ASN A 366 15.09 13.11 -4.68
N ASN A 367 15.89 12.92 -3.64
CA ASN A 367 17.20 13.57 -3.48
C ASN A 367 18.35 12.54 -3.61
N PRO A 368 18.79 12.23 -4.84
CA PRO A 368 19.89 11.27 -5.05
C PRO A 368 21.22 11.75 -4.47
N VAL A 369 21.43 13.06 -4.37
CA VAL A 369 22.64 13.66 -3.77
C VAL A 369 22.76 13.27 -2.31
N MET A 370 21.70 13.52 -1.54
CA MET A 370 21.66 13.21 -0.12
C MET A 370 21.69 11.70 0.13
N CYS A 371 21.05 10.91 -0.75
CA CYS A 371 21.14 9.45 -0.70
C CYS A 371 22.59 8.97 -0.91
N ALA A 372 23.32 9.56 -1.87
CA ALA A 372 24.72 9.23 -2.11
C ALA A 372 25.61 9.60 -0.91
N GLN A 373 25.39 10.78 -0.30
CA GLN A 373 26.12 11.21 0.89
C GLN A 373 25.93 10.27 2.08
N HIS A 374 24.67 9.92 2.40
CA HIS A 374 24.36 8.99 3.48
C HIS A 374 24.86 7.58 3.20
N LEU A 375 24.70 7.08 1.96
CA LEU A 375 25.28 5.81 1.56
C LEU A 375 26.80 5.83 1.73
N MET A 376 27.45 6.93 1.37
CA MET A 376 28.88 7.06 1.55
C MET A 376 29.30 7.00 3.01
N GLN A 377 28.60 7.71 3.89
CA GLN A 377 28.85 7.65 5.34
C GLN A 377 28.72 6.23 5.88
N VAL A 378 27.63 5.51 5.56
CA VAL A 378 27.43 4.11 6.00
C VAL A 378 28.52 3.18 5.46
N LEU A 379 29.02 3.44 4.25
CA LEU A 379 30.01 2.61 3.60
C LEU A 379 31.44 2.86 4.13
N THR A 380 31.80 4.11 4.46
CA THR A 380 33.16 4.48 4.89
C THR A 380 33.35 4.59 6.40
N ASP A 381 32.29 4.83 7.18
CA ASP A 381 32.33 4.87 8.64
C ASP A 381 31.80 3.57 9.24
N SER A 382 32.74 2.68 9.59
CA SER A 382 32.41 1.38 10.18
C SER A 382 31.73 1.48 11.55
N GLN A 383 32.01 2.52 12.34
CA GLN A 383 31.41 2.70 13.66
C GLN A 383 29.96 3.17 13.53
N LEU A 384 29.72 4.16 12.66
CA LEU A 384 28.37 4.60 12.33
C LEU A 384 27.55 3.43 11.78
N ARG A 385 28.09 2.67 10.83
CA ARG A 385 27.42 1.49 10.28
C ARG A 385 27.03 0.50 11.37
N HIS A 386 27.96 0.16 12.27
CA HIS A 386 27.70 -0.77 13.37
C HIS A 386 26.60 -0.25 14.31
N ASN A 387 26.64 1.03 14.69
CA ASN A 387 25.62 1.65 15.53
C ASN A 387 24.23 1.57 14.90
N LEU A 388 24.12 1.90 13.62
CA LEU A 388 22.85 1.83 12.87
C LEU A 388 22.33 0.38 12.77
N GLN A 389 23.21 -0.60 12.55
CA GLN A 389 22.83 -2.02 12.50
C GLN A 389 22.25 -2.51 13.83
N MET A 390 22.90 -2.17 14.95
CA MET A 390 22.46 -2.55 16.28
C MET A 390 21.11 -1.91 16.65
N ALA A 391 21.00 -0.59 16.49
CA ALA A 391 19.77 0.15 16.76
C ALA A 391 18.63 -0.26 15.81
N GLY A 392 18.94 -0.58 14.55
CA GLY A 392 18.01 -1.16 13.59
C GLY A 392 17.46 -2.49 14.08
N ARG A 393 18.33 -3.42 14.51
CA ARG A 393 17.90 -4.72 15.04
C ARG A 393 17.01 -4.57 16.28
N GLU A 394 17.37 -3.69 17.22
CA GLU A 394 16.54 -3.40 18.39
C GLU A 394 15.16 -2.85 18.02
N THR A 395 15.09 -2.05 16.95
CA THR A 395 13.84 -1.51 16.42
C THR A 395 12.96 -2.62 15.84
N ALA A 396 13.54 -3.54 15.08
CA ALA A 396 12.82 -4.68 14.50
C ALA A 396 12.26 -5.63 15.58
N LEU A 397 13.01 -5.87 16.66
CA LEU A 397 12.57 -6.72 17.78
C LEU A 397 11.34 -6.18 18.52
N LYS A 398 11.00 -4.90 18.37
CA LYS A 398 9.76 -4.29 18.89
C LYS A 398 8.53 -4.57 18.01
N HIS A 399 8.73 -5.18 16.85
CA HIS A 399 7.71 -5.43 15.83
C HIS A 399 7.60 -6.92 15.45
N THR A 400 7.97 -7.82 16.37
CA THR A 400 7.80 -9.27 16.15
C THR A 400 6.32 -9.64 15.99
N PRO A 401 6.02 -10.78 15.35
CA PRO A 401 4.63 -11.19 15.11
C PRO A 401 3.82 -11.28 16.40
N ASP A 402 4.39 -11.80 17.49
CA ASP A 402 3.72 -11.85 18.80
C ASP A 402 3.42 -10.47 19.39
N VAL A 403 4.32 -9.49 19.24
CA VAL A 403 4.09 -8.12 19.75
C VAL A 403 2.95 -7.45 19.00
N VAL A 404 2.96 -7.54 17.67
CA VAL A 404 1.93 -6.95 16.81
C VAL A 404 0.58 -7.64 17.03
N LEU A 405 0.58 -8.97 17.09
CA LEU A 405 -0.61 -9.78 17.32
C LEU A 405 -1.30 -9.42 18.64
N ARG A 406 -0.56 -9.20 19.74
CA ARG A 406 -1.17 -8.77 21.00
C ARG A 406 -1.93 -7.46 20.85
N LYS A 407 -1.41 -6.50 20.08
CA LYS A 407 -2.12 -5.25 19.81
C LYS A 407 -3.38 -5.48 18.97
N LEU A 408 -3.27 -6.32 17.93
CA LEU A 408 -4.42 -6.69 17.11
C LEU A 408 -5.50 -7.38 17.94
N GLU A 409 -5.13 -8.35 18.77
CA GLU A 409 -6.02 -9.11 19.65
C GLU A 409 -6.77 -8.17 20.60
N LEU A 410 -6.08 -7.22 21.23
CA LEU A 410 -6.73 -6.19 22.06
C LEU A 410 -7.75 -5.35 21.28
N LEU A 411 -7.45 -5.00 20.02
CA LEU A 411 -8.38 -4.28 19.15
C LEU A 411 -9.59 -5.13 18.81
N LEU A 412 -9.41 -6.41 18.46
CA LEU A 412 -10.52 -7.31 18.18
C LEU A 412 -11.44 -7.47 19.41
N TYR A 413 -10.85 -7.65 20.60
CA TYR A 413 -11.62 -7.69 21.83
C TYR A 413 -12.33 -6.36 22.13
N SER A 414 -11.71 -5.21 21.89
CA SER A 414 -12.35 -3.91 22.12
C SER A 414 -13.58 -3.74 21.22
N LEU A 415 -13.50 -4.17 19.95
CA LEU A 415 -14.65 -4.14 19.04
C LEU A 415 -15.79 -5.04 19.52
N VAL A 416 -15.48 -6.27 19.93
CA VAL A 416 -16.49 -7.22 20.44
C VAL A 416 -17.14 -6.68 21.73
N SER A 417 -16.36 -6.08 22.63
CA SER A 417 -16.87 -5.50 23.88
C SER A 417 -17.87 -4.36 23.67
N ARG A 418 -17.81 -3.68 22.51
CA ARG A 418 -18.73 -2.60 22.11
C ARG A 418 -19.71 -3.02 21.02
N SER A 419 -19.80 -4.31 20.70
CA SER A 419 -20.56 -4.81 19.55
C SER A 419 -21.99 -4.22 19.47
N ASN A 420 -22.75 -4.27 20.57
CA ASN A 420 -24.11 -3.71 20.60
C ASN A 420 -24.17 -2.22 20.21
N LYS A 421 -23.23 -1.41 20.70
CA LYS A 421 -23.16 0.03 20.40
C LYS A 421 -22.73 0.28 18.96
N LEU A 422 -21.72 -0.45 18.48
CA LEU A 422 -21.23 -0.35 17.10
C LEU A 422 -22.33 -0.75 16.09
N LEU A 423 -23.07 -1.83 16.36
CA LEU A 423 -24.20 -2.27 15.56
C LEU A 423 -25.36 -1.27 15.58
N GLN A 424 -25.59 -0.58 16.70
CA GLN A 424 -26.59 0.49 16.80
C GLN A 424 -26.21 1.70 15.94
N ILE A 425 -24.96 2.15 15.98
CA ILE A 425 -24.45 3.23 15.13
C ILE A 425 -24.61 2.86 13.65
N ARG A 426 -24.22 1.63 13.30
CA ARG A 426 -24.38 1.09 11.94
C ARG A 426 -25.83 1.06 11.48
N LYS A 427 -26.77 0.66 12.34
CA LYS A 427 -28.20 0.68 12.03
C LYS A 427 -28.70 2.09 11.71
N GLY A 428 -28.19 3.11 12.40
CA GLY A 428 -28.47 4.51 12.09
C GLY A 428 -27.92 4.99 10.74
N ALA A 429 -26.94 4.27 10.18
CA ALA A 429 -26.30 4.60 8.90
C ALA A 429 -26.82 3.76 7.72
N LEU A 430 -27.88 2.97 7.90
CA LEU A 430 -28.30 1.97 6.91
C LEU A 430 -28.56 2.59 5.52
N GLU A 431 -29.24 3.73 5.48
CA GLU A 431 -29.51 4.45 4.23
C GLU A 431 -28.21 4.92 3.55
N GLN A 432 -27.24 5.42 4.33
CA GLN A 432 -25.95 5.86 3.82
C GLN A 432 -25.13 4.69 3.26
N ILE A 433 -25.14 3.55 3.96
CA ILE A 433 -24.48 2.31 3.52
C ILE A 433 -25.17 1.78 2.26
N GLN A 434 -26.50 1.83 2.18
CA GLN A 434 -27.24 1.41 0.99
C GLN A 434 -26.96 2.31 -0.20
N SER A 435 -27.00 3.63 -0.03
CA SER A 435 -26.60 4.59 -1.07
C SER A 435 -25.17 4.32 -1.54
N ALA A 436 -24.27 4.00 -0.61
CA ALA A 436 -22.91 3.64 -0.95
C ALA A 436 -22.83 2.36 -1.81
N CYS A 437 -23.58 1.31 -1.44
CA CYS A 437 -23.70 0.08 -2.24
C CYS A 437 -24.33 0.30 -3.61
N GLU A 438 -25.36 1.15 -3.71
CA GLU A 438 -26.03 1.50 -4.97
C GLU A 438 -25.11 2.31 -5.88
N TRP A 439 -24.42 3.30 -5.31
CA TRP A 439 -23.45 4.13 -6.01
C TRP A 439 -22.30 3.26 -6.57
N ALA A 440 -21.80 2.36 -5.74
CA ALA A 440 -20.85 1.33 -6.15
C ALA A 440 -21.39 0.49 -7.32
N SER A 441 -22.59 -0.06 -7.19
CA SER A 441 -23.20 -0.91 -8.22
C SER A 441 -23.44 -0.18 -9.55
N ALA A 442 -23.83 1.10 -9.50
CA ALA A 442 -24.02 1.95 -10.68
C ALA A 442 -22.69 2.27 -11.39
N ALA A 443 -21.61 2.46 -10.63
CA ALA A 443 -20.27 2.64 -11.16
C ALA A 443 -19.81 1.41 -11.96
N CYS A 444 -20.14 0.19 -11.54
CA CYS A 444 -19.86 -1.04 -12.29
C CYS A 444 -20.67 -1.18 -13.59
N SER A 445 -21.92 -0.76 -13.58
CA SER A 445 -22.90 -1.04 -14.65
C SER A 445 -22.74 -0.15 -15.90
N SER A 446 -22.10 1.01 -15.79
CA SER A 446 -21.94 1.95 -16.90
C SER A 446 -20.80 1.54 -17.84
N ARG A 447 -21.11 0.66 -18.81
CA ARG A 447 -20.28 0.44 -20.01
C ARG A 447 -20.52 1.58 -21.02
N LYS A 448 -19.53 2.43 -21.28
CA LYS A 448 -19.39 3.07 -22.59
C LYS A 448 -18.25 2.37 -23.33
N LYS A 449 -18.54 1.76 -24.49
CA LYS A 449 -17.52 1.26 -25.42
C LYS A 449 -16.58 2.42 -25.78
N PRO A 450 -15.25 2.24 -25.79
CA PRO A 450 -14.39 3.26 -26.36
C PRO A 450 -14.60 3.32 -27.88
N ALA A 451 -14.77 4.54 -28.40
CA ALA A 451 -14.61 4.79 -29.82
C ALA A 451 -13.15 4.52 -30.19
N ARG A 452 -12.92 3.79 -31.29
CA ARG A 452 -11.58 3.66 -31.88
C ARG A 452 -11.07 5.05 -32.23
N ALA A 453 -9.96 5.48 -31.64
CA ALA A 453 -9.21 6.63 -32.12
C ALA A 453 -8.21 6.12 -33.16
N ASP A 454 -8.31 6.65 -34.38
CA ASP A 454 -7.45 6.35 -35.51
C ASP A 454 -5.99 6.71 -35.23
N ALA A 455 -5.10 5.84 -35.70
CA ALA A 455 -3.66 6.04 -35.67
C ALA A 455 -3.23 6.93 -36.84
N SER A 456 -2.76 8.15 -36.54
CA SER A 456 -1.83 8.89 -37.41
C SER A 456 -1.02 9.89 -36.58
N ALA A 457 0.23 9.54 -36.27
CA ALA A 457 1.21 10.47 -35.73
C ALA A 457 2.13 10.96 -36.87
N PRO A 458 2.44 12.27 -36.98
CA PRO A 458 3.40 12.76 -37.96
C PRO A 458 4.84 12.52 -37.49
N SER A 459 5.69 12.09 -38.42
CA SER A 459 7.15 12.02 -38.29
C SER A 459 7.78 13.41 -38.25
N LEU A 460 8.68 13.67 -37.30
CA LEU A 460 9.57 14.82 -37.31
C LEU A 460 11.03 14.38 -37.46
N SER A 461 11.70 15.13 -38.32
CA SER A 461 12.93 14.80 -39.03
C SER A 461 14.21 15.09 -38.26
N SER A 462 15.28 14.52 -38.83
CA SER A 462 16.70 14.58 -38.49
C SER A 462 17.30 15.98 -38.42
N SER A 463 17.82 16.38 -37.25
CA SER A 463 18.96 17.33 -37.16
C SER A 463 19.72 17.35 -35.81
N HIS A 464 19.33 16.55 -34.80
CA HIS A 464 19.99 16.58 -33.48
C HIS A 464 21.15 15.59 -33.27
N ALA A 465 21.40 14.69 -34.24
CA ALA A 465 22.39 13.61 -34.08
C ALA A 465 23.85 14.05 -34.26
N GLN A 466 24.13 15.23 -34.82
CA GLN A 466 25.51 15.66 -35.11
C GLN A 466 26.16 16.54 -34.04
N ALA A 467 25.40 17.05 -33.07
CA ALA A 467 25.95 17.80 -31.93
C ALA A 467 26.37 16.89 -30.75
N GLN A 468 25.91 15.63 -30.72
CA GLN A 468 26.15 14.69 -29.61
C GLN A 468 27.42 13.85 -29.73
N GLN A 469 28.05 13.80 -30.91
CA GLN A 469 29.19 12.90 -31.14
C GLN A 469 30.55 13.50 -30.73
N LEU A 470 30.67 14.83 -30.69
CA LEU A 470 31.95 15.53 -30.46
C LEU A 470 32.30 15.75 -28.98
N ALA A 471 31.35 15.62 -28.06
CA ALA A 471 31.61 15.76 -26.62
C ALA A 471 32.02 14.44 -25.93
N ILE A 472 31.80 13.29 -26.59
CA ILE A 472 31.96 11.95 -25.99
C ILE A 472 33.42 11.45 -26.06
N GLN A 473 34.27 12.03 -26.91
CA GLN A 473 35.64 11.53 -27.14
C GLN A 473 36.71 12.10 -26.21
N ALA A 474 36.38 13.05 -25.31
CA ALA A 474 37.39 13.77 -24.53
C ALA A 474 37.63 13.26 -23.09
N MET A 475 36.88 12.29 -22.56
CA MET A 475 36.91 12.00 -21.10
C MET A 475 37.05 10.51 -20.73
N ALA A 476 37.85 9.77 -21.48
CA ALA A 476 38.21 8.40 -21.12
C ALA A 476 39.73 8.22 -21.11
N LYS A 477 40.39 8.44 -19.96
CA LYS A 477 41.67 7.80 -19.59
C LYS A 477 42.11 8.17 -18.16
N HIS A 478 42.40 7.11 -17.37
CA HIS A 478 43.19 7.05 -16.11
C HIS A 478 42.40 7.30 -14.80
N ALA A 479 42.61 6.63 -13.66
CA ALA A 479 43.30 5.39 -13.24
C ALA A 479 42.82 5.07 -11.77
N PRO A 480 43.53 4.36 -10.86
CA PRO A 480 43.01 3.30 -9.98
C PRO A 480 42.92 3.69 -8.48
N HIS A 481 42.60 2.69 -7.64
CA HIS A 481 42.57 2.60 -6.16
C HIS A 481 43.07 3.80 -5.32
N VAL A 482 42.27 4.23 -4.34
CA VAL A 482 42.67 5.32 -3.42
C VAL A 482 42.24 5.10 -1.95
N ARG A 483 43.12 5.54 -1.02
CA ARG A 483 42.98 5.51 0.44
C ARG A 483 42.07 6.65 0.97
N LEU A 484 41.51 6.46 2.16
CA LEU A 484 40.47 7.29 2.81
C LEU A 484 40.65 8.82 2.76
N GLU A 485 41.87 9.35 2.83
CA GLU A 485 42.11 10.81 2.82
C GLU A 485 41.81 11.47 1.47
N SER A 486 41.86 10.74 0.35
CA SER A 486 41.53 11.29 -0.97
C SER A 486 40.02 11.38 -1.25
N LEU A 487 39.19 10.69 -0.45
CA LEU A 487 37.75 10.60 -0.65
C LEU A 487 37.07 11.94 -0.33
N GLN A 488 37.53 12.63 0.72
CA GLN A 488 37.02 13.95 1.11
C GLN A 488 37.30 15.03 0.03
N ALA A 489 38.40 14.91 -0.70
CA ALA A 489 38.76 15.86 -1.76
C ALA A 489 37.95 15.67 -3.06
N ARG A 490 37.49 14.45 -3.36
CA ARG A 490 36.79 14.11 -4.61
C ARG A 490 35.27 14.22 -4.51
N LEU A 491 34.73 14.13 -3.30
CA LEU A 491 33.29 14.19 -3.06
C LEU A 491 32.65 15.49 -3.57
N PRO A 492 33.19 16.71 -3.34
CA PRO A 492 32.57 17.94 -3.81
C PRO A 492 32.45 18.01 -5.34
N HIS A 493 33.46 17.55 -6.07
CA HIS A 493 33.44 17.56 -7.54
C HIS A 493 32.43 16.55 -8.12
N ALA A 494 32.37 15.35 -7.53
CA ALA A 494 31.38 14.34 -7.92
C ALA A 494 29.94 14.78 -7.62
N LEU A 495 29.72 15.45 -6.48
CA LEU A 495 28.44 16.06 -6.12
C LEU A 495 28.04 17.15 -7.12
N GLN A 496 28.99 18.01 -7.55
CA GLN A 496 28.73 19.09 -8.51
C GLN A 496 28.35 18.58 -9.92
N THR A 497 29.05 17.56 -10.44
CA THR A 497 28.70 16.93 -11.73
C THR A 497 27.33 16.24 -11.66
N MET A 498 26.96 15.71 -10.50
CA MET A 498 25.66 15.11 -10.27
C MET A 498 24.54 16.15 -10.18
N GLU A 499 24.74 17.27 -9.47
CA GLU A 499 23.76 18.37 -9.42
C GLU A 499 23.38 18.87 -10.81
N GLN A 500 24.37 18.97 -11.71
CA GLN A 500 24.15 19.33 -13.12
C GLN A 500 23.31 18.27 -13.85
N THR A 501 23.59 16.99 -13.62
CA THR A 501 22.86 15.86 -14.23
C THR A 501 21.42 15.75 -13.69
N ILE A 502 21.21 15.99 -12.39
CA ILE A 502 19.91 16.01 -11.72
C ILE A 502 19.08 17.20 -12.19
N ALA A 503 19.69 18.39 -12.35
CA ALA A 503 19.00 19.57 -12.87
C ALA A 503 18.42 19.29 -14.27
N LEU A 504 19.19 18.61 -15.13
CA LEU A 504 18.73 18.12 -16.44
C LEU A 504 17.57 17.10 -16.32
N MET A 505 17.59 16.23 -15.31
CA MET A 505 16.51 15.26 -15.08
C MET A 505 15.23 15.91 -14.54
N HIS A 506 15.35 16.81 -13.57
CA HIS A 506 14.23 17.56 -13.01
C HIS A 506 13.52 18.41 -14.07
N ALA A 507 14.28 19.07 -14.94
CA ALA A 507 13.73 19.82 -16.07
C ALA A 507 12.89 18.92 -17.01
N ASN A 508 13.39 17.72 -17.34
CA ASN A 508 12.69 16.77 -18.19
C ASN A 508 11.43 16.18 -17.52
N MET A 509 11.48 15.90 -16.22
CA MET A 509 10.31 15.41 -15.47
C MET A 509 9.24 16.48 -15.25
N GLN A 510 9.64 17.72 -14.99
CA GLN A 510 8.71 18.85 -14.91
C GLN A 510 8.00 19.08 -16.24
N ALA A 511 8.72 18.98 -17.37
CA ALA A 511 8.11 19.05 -18.69
C ALA A 511 7.07 17.93 -18.92
N ALA A 512 7.36 16.69 -18.52
CA ALA A 512 6.43 15.58 -18.62
C ALA A 512 5.19 15.73 -17.72
N ARG A 513 5.37 16.25 -16.49
CA ARG A 513 4.27 16.52 -15.54
C ARG A 513 3.37 17.65 -16.04
N SER A 514 3.94 18.75 -16.53
CA SER A 514 3.18 19.87 -17.10
C SER A 514 2.33 19.43 -18.28
N TRP A 515 2.88 18.55 -19.13
CA TRP A 515 2.14 17.93 -20.23
C TRP A 515 0.98 17.04 -19.74
N GLN A 516 1.19 16.20 -18.73
CA GLN A 516 0.14 15.37 -18.13
C GLN A 516 -0.96 16.20 -17.46
N LEU A 517 -0.61 17.26 -16.74
CA LEU A 517 -1.56 18.18 -16.11
C LEU A 517 -2.42 18.90 -17.15
N GLN A 518 -1.82 19.31 -18.27
CA GLN A 518 -2.56 19.88 -19.40
C GLN A 518 -3.53 18.88 -20.03
N GLN A 519 -3.18 17.60 -20.14
CA GLN A 519 -4.09 16.56 -20.62
C GLN A 519 -5.25 16.27 -19.65
N LEU A 520 -5.00 16.35 -18.34
CA LEU A 520 -6.06 16.19 -17.33
C LEU A 520 -7.02 17.38 -17.30
N LEU A 521 -6.50 18.60 -17.48
CA LEU A 521 -7.30 19.83 -17.56
C LEU A 521 -8.14 19.89 -18.84
N SER A 522 -7.64 19.37 -19.97
CA SER A 522 -8.40 19.32 -21.23
C SER A 522 -9.56 18.31 -21.22
N MET A 523 -9.57 17.36 -20.27
CA MET A 523 -10.66 16.38 -20.09
C MET A 523 -11.79 16.87 -19.16
N GLN A 524 -11.69 18.07 -18.58
CA GLN A 524 -12.73 18.67 -17.72
C GLN A 524 -13.89 19.30 -18.52
N ALA A 525 -14.52 18.54 -19.42
CA ALA A 525 -15.88 18.88 -19.84
C ALA A 525 -16.82 18.54 -18.66
N PRO A 526 -17.70 19.45 -18.20
CA PRO A 526 -18.59 19.15 -17.09
C PRO A 526 -19.53 18.01 -17.48
N LEU A 527 -19.46 16.89 -16.76
CA LEU A 527 -20.52 15.89 -16.80
C LEU A 527 -21.79 16.54 -16.21
N PRO A 528 -22.97 16.33 -16.83
CA PRO A 528 -24.21 16.83 -16.25
C PRO A 528 -24.41 16.20 -14.87
N PRO A 529 -24.95 16.94 -13.89
CA PRO A 529 -25.27 16.37 -12.59
C PRO A 529 -26.24 15.19 -12.78
N PRO A 530 -26.09 14.10 -12.01
CA PRO A 530 -27.10 13.05 -12.01
C PRO A 530 -28.43 13.67 -11.56
N LEU A 531 -29.50 13.41 -12.31
CA LEU A 531 -30.86 13.75 -11.93
C LEU A 531 -31.20 12.98 -10.65
N LEU A 532 -31.03 13.62 -9.50
CA LEU A 532 -31.64 13.17 -8.25
C LEU A 532 -33.17 13.29 -8.41
N PRO A 533 -33.97 12.27 -8.04
CA PRO A 533 -35.39 12.47 -7.87
C PRO A 533 -35.59 13.54 -6.79
N GLN A 534 -36.28 14.62 -7.12
CA GLN A 534 -36.71 15.59 -6.12
C GLN A 534 -37.66 14.88 -5.16
N VAL A 535 -37.18 14.57 -3.95
CA VAL A 535 -38.05 14.20 -2.84
C VAL A 535 -38.72 15.48 -2.38
N ASN A 536 -39.94 15.70 -2.85
CA ASN A 536 -40.76 16.81 -2.41
C ASN A 536 -41.21 16.52 -0.97
N GLN A 537 -40.65 17.27 -0.02
CA GLN A 537 -41.16 17.32 1.36
C GLN A 537 -42.47 18.10 1.36
N GLN A 538 -43.59 17.40 1.49
CA GLN A 538 -44.84 17.78 2.17
C GLN A 538 -46.06 17.17 1.47
N GLY A 539 -46.78 16.33 2.22
CA GLY A 539 -48.14 15.91 1.92
C GLY A 539 -48.27 14.52 1.29
N GLN A 540 -48.23 13.47 2.12
CA GLN A 540 -49.13 12.30 2.09
C GLN A 540 -48.59 11.21 3.03
N LEU A 541 -48.79 11.41 4.34
CA LEU A 541 -48.48 10.41 5.38
C LEU A 541 -49.69 9.52 5.72
N GLU A 542 -50.78 9.54 4.94
CA GLU A 542 -52.04 8.88 5.35
C GLU A 542 -52.67 7.91 4.31
N GLN A 543 -51.95 7.49 3.27
CA GLN A 543 -52.47 6.48 2.33
C GLN A 543 -51.58 5.22 2.14
N LEU A 544 -50.68 4.94 3.08
CA LEU A 544 -49.83 3.73 3.06
C LEU A 544 -50.08 2.78 4.24
N ILE A 545 -51.35 2.60 4.64
CA ILE A 545 -51.76 1.54 5.60
C ILE A 545 -52.75 0.51 5.02
N ALA A 546 -53.24 0.65 3.77
CA ALA A 546 -54.17 -0.32 3.18
C ALA A 546 -53.69 -0.83 1.82
N GLY A 547 -52.80 -1.82 1.82
CA GLY A 547 -52.32 -2.44 0.58
C GLY A 547 -51.30 -3.57 0.74
N ALA A 548 -51.32 -4.30 1.86
CA ALA A 548 -50.51 -5.50 2.01
C ALA A 548 -51.19 -6.68 1.29
N ARG A 549 -50.78 -6.96 0.05
CA ARG A 549 -50.81 -8.26 -0.64
C ARG A 549 -50.36 -8.07 -2.10
N GLY A 550 -49.14 -8.50 -2.41
CA GLY A 550 -48.63 -8.54 -3.79
C GLY A 550 -47.13 -8.34 -3.84
N GLY A 551 -46.39 -9.42 -4.09
CA GLY A 551 -44.93 -9.40 -4.17
C GLY A 551 -44.41 -8.60 -5.37
N HIS A 552 -43.29 -7.90 -5.16
CA HIS A 552 -42.45 -7.30 -6.19
C HIS A 552 -40.96 -7.30 -5.73
N PRO A 553 -40.01 -7.25 -6.68
CA PRO A 553 -38.74 -7.97 -6.62
C PRO A 553 -37.61 -7.22 -5.90
N HIS A 554 -36.67 -7.98 -5.32
CA HIS A 554 -35.44 -7.49 -4.70
C HIS A 554 -34.46 -6.93 -5.74
N PRO A 555 -33.72 -5.83 -5.44
CA PRO A 555 -32.70 -5.31 -6.33
C PRO A 555 -31.50 -6.27 -6.37
N GLN A 556 -31.19 -6.73 -7.59
CA GLN A 556 -30.03 -7.56 -7.94
C GLN A 556 -28.73 -6.78 -7.70
N LEU A 557 -27.88 -7.29 -6.81
CA LEU A 557 -26.57 -6.71 -6.47
C LEU A 557 -25.50 -7.25 -7.44
N CYS A 558 -24.77 -6.33 -8.08
CA CYS A 558 -23.81 -6.61 -9.16
C CYS A 558 -22.37 -6.59 -8.62
N CYS A 559 -21.52 -7.51 -9.11
CA CYS A 559 -20.26 -7.90 -8.49
C CYS A 559 -19.02 -7.31 -9.17
N TRP A 560 -17.94 -7.22 -8.39
CA TRP A 560 -16.68 -6.59 -8.78
C TRP A 560 -15.64 -7.64 -9.16
N ASP A 561 -15.42 -7.82 -10.46
CA ASP A 561 -14.16 -8.35 -10.99
C ASP A 561 -13.69 -7.45 -12.15
N CYS A 562 -12.48 -6.92 -12.02
CA CYS A 562 -11.80 -6.12 -13.03
C CYS A 562 -10.95 -7.05 -13.93
N SER A 563 -11.53 -8.13 -14.45
CA SER A 563 -10.89 -8.93 -15.49
C SER A 563 -11.88 -9.76 -16.31
N HIS A 564 -12.19 -9.26 -17.52
CA HIS A 564 -12.75 -9.97 -18.68
C HIS A 564 -14.28 -10.26 -18.78
N THR A 565 -14.85 -9.68 -19.86
CA THR A 565 -15.99 -10.11 -20.73
C THR A 565 -17.21 -10.87 -20.16
N CYS A 566 -18.38 -10.20 -20.15
CA CYS A 566 -19.71 -10.85 -20.09
C CYS A 566 -20.08 -11.53 -21.41
N LEU A 567 -20.65 -12.74 -21.32
CA LEU A 567 -21.51 -13.32 -22.34
C LEU A 567 -22.75 -14.01 -21.72
N TRP A 568 -23.92 -13.38 -21.94
CA TRP A 568 -25.25 -13.98 -22.28
C TRP A 568 -26.13 -14.73 -21.23
N PRO A 569 -27.38 -15.15 -21.58
CA PRO A 569 -28.66 -14.42 -21.75
C PRO A 569 -29.67 -14.66 -20.60
N ALA A 570 -30.76 -13.91 -20.62
CA ALA A 570 -31.91 -13.99 -19.71
C ALA A 570 -32.69 -15.33 -19.78
N GLY A 571 -33.24 -15.77 -18.63
CA GLY A 571 -34.37 -16.70 -18.61
C GLY A 571 -34.57 -17.51 -17.32
N LEU A 572 -35.79 -17.35 -16.77
CA LEU A 572 -36.62 -18.31 -16.04
C LEU A 572 -36.56 -18.42 -14.50
N ASP A 573 -37.64 -17.86 -13.94
CA ASP A 573 -38.42 -18.25 -12.77
C ASP A 573 -38.27 -19.71 -12.29
N SER A 574 -38.11 -19.89 -10.97
CA SER A 574 -39.02 -20.65 -10.09
C SER A 574 -38.34 -21.08 -8.78
N TYR A 575 -38.88 -20.60 -7.65
CA TYR A 575 -38.71 -21.19 -6.32
C TYR A 575 -39.79 -22.26 -6.09
N PRO A 576 -39.54 -23.26 -5.23
CA PRO A 576 -40.55 -23.53 -4.21
C PRO A 576 -39.98 -23.77 -2.80
N LYS A 577 -40.59 -23.01 -1.86
CA LYS A 577 -40.79 -23.20 -0.41
C LYS A 577 -39.61 -23.54 0.50
#